data_AF-A0A2S9K0G1-F1
#
_entry.id   AF-A0A2S9K0G1-F1
#
_cell.length_a   1.000
_cell.length_b   1.000
_cell.length_c   1.000
_cell.angle_alpha   90.00
_cell.angle_beta   90.00
_cell.angle_gamma   90.00
#
_symmetry.space_group_name_H-M   'P 1'
#
loop_
_entity.id
_entity.type
_entity.pdbx_description
1 polymer ?
#
loop_
_entity_poly.entity_id
_entity_poly.type
_entity_poly.pdbx_seq_one_letter_code
_entity_poly.pdbx_strand_id
1 'polypeptide(L)'
;MNQAASTKQRLSDIVLTTSKRLKALDLRGRELAAYLRKVIRSGQDFSITAKGLRQHHQHEITQEALKNKALDLVGRQFVKADGTARFVVEEAGFITELRDGMRRVMRFTQGFLDAIDSRRLMPARP
;
A
#
# COMPACT_ATOMS: atom_id res chain seq x y z
N MET A 1 -17.09 -15.14 -47.07
CA MET A 1 -15.83 -15.61 -46.44
C MET A 1 -15.62 -14.84 -45.14
N ASN A 2 -15.21 -15.56 -44.11
CA ASN A 2 -15.36 -15.25 -42.70
C ASN A 2 -14.48 -14.09 -42.22
N GLN A 3 -15.06 -13.08 -41.57
CA GLN A 3 -14.33 -12.13 -40.72
C GLN A 3 -14.49 -12.51 -39.25
N ALA A 4 -13.93 -13.66 -38.89
CA ALA A 4 -13.68 -14.01 -37.49
C ALA A 4 -12.31 -13.46 -37.10
N ALA A 5 -12.21 -12.15 -36.91
CA ALA A 5 -11.07 -11.54 -36.24
C ALA A 5 -11.18 -11.90 -34.74
N SER A 6 -10.64 -13.08 -34.42
CA SER A 6 -10.44 -13.60 -33.07
C SER A 6 -9.51 -12.67 -32.28
N THR A 7 -10.02 -11.53 -31.83
CA THR A 7 -9.39 -10.75 -30.77
C THR A 7 -9.61 -11.53 -29.49
N LYS A 8 -8.64 -12.37 -29.12
CA LYS A 8 -8.51 -12.98 -27.79
C LYS A 8 -8.33 -11.86 -26.77
N GLN A 9 -9.41 -11.17 -26.43
CA GLN A 9 -9.43 -10.26 -25.30
C GLN A 9 -9.09 -11.09 -24.08
N ARG A 10 -7.93 -10.80 -23.46
CA ARG A 10 -7.53 -11.50 -22.24
C ARG A 10 -8.60 -11.18 -21.19
N LEU A 11 -8.92 -12.16 -20.34
CA LEU A 11 -9.93 -11.99 -19.30
C LEU A 11 -9.66 -10.74 -18.44
N SER A 12 -8.38 -10.42 -18.24
CA SER A 12 -7.90 -9.20 -17.59
C SER A 12 -8.40 -7.91 -18.25
N ASP A 13 -8.39 -7.85 -19.59
CA ASP A 13 -8.81 -6.68 -20.35
C ASP A 13 -10.33 -6.51 -20.31
N ILE A 14 -11.06 -7.62 -20.27
CA ILE A 14 -12.51 -7.62 -20.08
C ILE A 14 -12.84 -7.11 -18.68
N VAL A 15 -12.14 -7.55 -17.65
CA VAL A 15 -12.34 -7.10 -16.26
C VAL A 15 -11.98 -5.62 -16.09
N LEU A 16 -10.86 -5.16 -16.66
CA LEU A 16 -10.45 -3.75 -16.62
C LEU A 16 -11.44 -2.83 -17.36
N THR A 17 -11.88 -3.24 -18.55
CA THR A 17 -12.88 -2.50 -19.33
C THR A 17 -14.23 -2.47 -18.61
N THR A 18 -14.61 -3.58 -17.97
CA THR A 18 -15.85 -3.68 -17.19
C THR A 18 -15.78 -2.78 -15.95
N SER A 19 -14.66 -2.79 -15.22
CA SER A 19 -14.45 -1.91 -14.07
C SER A 19 -14.48 -0.43 -14.43
N LYS A 20 -13.85 -0.04 -15.55
CA LYS A 20 -13.92 1.34 -16.08
C LYS A 20 -15.35 1.73 -16.46
N ARG A 21 -16.12 0.83 -17.09
CA ARG A 21 -17.54 1.07 -17.41
C ARG A 21 -18.39 1.19 -16.15
N LEU A 22 -18.17 0.35 -15.15
CA LEU A 22 -18.89 0.41 -13.87
C LEU A 22 -18.55 1.69 -13.07
N LYS A 23 -17.35 2.23 -13.21
CA LYS A 23 -16.97 3.55 -12.65
C LYS A 23 -17.56 4.74 -13.41
N ALA A 24 -17.75 4.60 -14.73
CA ALA A 24 -18.29 5.66 -15.59
C ALA A 24 -19.82 5.67 -15.63
N LEU A 25 -20.45 4.52 -15.41
CA LEU A 25 -21.87 4.40 -15.16
C LEU A 25 -22.08 4.82 -13.71
N ASP A 26 -22.53 6.05 -13.49
CA ASP A 26 -23.19 6.47 -12.26
C ASP A 26 -24.46 5.62 -12.08
N LEU A 27 -24.26 4.35 -11.67
CA LEU A 27 -25.23 3.27 -11.80
C LEU A 27 -26.45 3.60 -10.95
N ARG A 28 -27.54 3.94 -11.63
CA ARG A 28 -28.86 4.05 -10.99
C ARG A 28 -29.17 2.68 -10.37
N GLY A 29 -29.53 2.66 -9.09
CA GLY A 29 -29.55 1.44 -8.25
C GLY A 29 -30.27 0.21 -8.82
N ARG A 30 -31.15 0.36 -9.81
CA ARG A 30 -31.82 -0.74 -10.54
C ARG A 30 -30.86 -1.56 -11.41
N GLU A 31 -29.92 -0.91 -12.10
CA GLU A 31 -28.95 -1.58 -12.98
C GLU A 31 -27.90 -2.33 -12.17
N LEU A 32 -27.47 -1.73 -11.06
CA LEU A 32 -26.62 -2.38 -10.06
C LEU A 32 -27.30 -3.62 -9.48
N ALA A 33 -28.59 -3.54 -9.13
CA ALA A 33 -29.35 -4.68 -8.61
C ALA A 33 -29.47 -5.83 -9.63
N ALA A 34 -29.68 -5.52 -10.91
CA ALA A 34 -29.73 -6.53 -11.97
C ALA A 34 -28.36 -7.21 -12.18
N TYR A 35 -27.28 -6.42 -12.15
CA TYR A 35 -25.92 -6.92 -12.25
C TYR A 35 -25.56 -7.82 -11.06
N LEU A 36 -25.83 -7.38 -9.82
CA LEU A 36 -25.61 -8.18 -8.62
C LEU A 36 -26.38 -9.51 -8.66
N ARG A 37 -27.65 -9.50 -9.10
CA ARG A 37 -28.42 -10.75 -9.27
C ARG A 37 -27.80 -11.69 -10.29
N LYS A 38 -27.28 -11.17 -11.41
CA LYS A 38 -26.59 -11.97 -12.43
C LYS A 38 -25.30 -12.59 -11.88
N VAL A 39 -24.52 -11.82 -11.13
CA VAL A 39 -23.27 -12.26 -10.50
C VAL A 39 -23.53 -13.28 -9.40
N ILE A 40 -24.56 -13.10 -8.57
CA ILE A 40 -24.95 -14.09 -7.54
C ILE A 40 -25.43 -15.39 -8.21
N ARG A 41 -26.23 -15.29 -9.28
CA ARG A 41 -26.70 -16.45 -10.05
C ARG A 41 -25.58 -17.20 -10.77
N SER A 42 -24.45 -16.58 -11.08
CA SER A 42 -23.35 -17.27 -11.75
C SER A 42 -22.61 -18.25 -10.84
N GLY A 43 -22.90 -18.27 -9.53
CA GLY A 43 -22.34 -19.23 -8.56
C GLY A 43 -20.82 -19.15 -8.40
N GLN A 44 -20.21 -18.09 -8.91
CA GLN A 44 -18.77 -17.92 -8.94
C GLN A 44 -18.28 -17.44 -7.56
N ASP A 45 -17.28 -18.11 -7.00
CA ASP A 45 -16.74 -17.75 -5.69
C ASP A 45 -15.77 -16.57 -5.83
N PHE A 46 -16.22 -15.39 -5.40
CA PHE A 46 -15.43 -14.16 -5.38
C PHE A 46 -14.74 -13.90 -4.04
N SER A 47 -14.84 -14.83 -3.07
CA SER A 47 -14.28 -14.65 -1.73
C SER A 47 -12.76 -14.45 -1.75
N ILE A 48 -12.05 -15.14 -2.66
CA ILE A 48 -10.61 -15.03 -2.85
C ILE A 48 -10.24 -13.64 -3.38
N THR A 49 -10.93 -13.17 -4.42
CA THR A 49 -10.70 -11.85 -5.01
C THR A 49 -11.05 -10.73 -4.03
N ALA A 50 -12.14 -10.88 -3.27
CA ALA A 50 -12.54 -9.94 -2.23
C ALA A 50 -11.53 -9.88 -1.08
N LYS A 51 -10.98 -11.03 -0.64
CA LYS A 51 -9.89 -11.09 0.35
C LYS A 51 -8.64 -10.40 -0.16
N GLY A 52 -8.22 -10.67 -1.40
CA GLY A 52 -7.06 -10.02 -2.02
C GLY A 52 -7.21 -8.50 -2.13
N LEU A 53 -8.40 -8.02 -2.55
CA LEU A 53 -8.68 -6.59 -2.65
C LEU A 53 -8.67 -5.90 -1.28
N ARG A 54 -9.23 -6.54 -0.25
CA ARG A 54 -9.19 -6.02 1.13
C ARG A 54 -7.77 -5.96 1.67
N GLN A 55 -6.96 -6.99 1.43
CA GLN A 55 -5.55 -7.00 1.84
C GLN A 55 -4.75 -5.91 1.15
N HIS A 56 -4.97 -5.69 -0.16
CA HIS A 56 -4.33 -4.62 -0.91
C HIS A 56 -4.72 -3.24 -0.36
N HIS A 57 -6.01 -3.00 -0.15
CA HIS A 57 -6.49 -1.72 0.37
C HIS A 57 -5.98 -1.45 1.79
N GLN A 58 -5.95 -2.47 2.65
CA GLN A 58 -5.37 -2.35 3.98
C GLN A 58 -3.86 -2.05 3.92
N HIS A 59 -3.15 -2.65 2.96
CA HIS A 59 -1.73 -2.36 2.73
C HIS A 59 -1.51 -0.91 2.28
N GLU A 60 -2.34 -0.40 1.36
CA GLU A 60 -2.29 1.00 0.91
C GLU A 60 -2.50 1.97 2.07
N ILE A 61 -3.54 1.77 2.88
CA ILE A 61 -3.82 2.61 4.06
C ILE A 61 -2.64 2.59 5.03
N THR A 62 -2.03 1.41 5.24
CA THR A 62 -0.89 1.25 6.16
C THR A 62 0.36 1.95 5.61
N GLN A 63 0.60 1.89 4.30
CA GLN A 63 1.70 2.57 3.63
C GLN A 63 1.54 4.10 3.67
N GLU A 64 0.32 4.61 3.45
CA GLU A 64 0.03 6.04 3.57
C GLU A 64 0.22 6.54 5.00
N ALA A 65 -0.28 5.81 6.00
CA ALA A 65 -0.06 6.14 7.40
C ALA A 65 1.44 6.17 7.77
N LEU A 66 2.22 5.21 7.26
CA LEU A 66 3.67 5.17 7.44
C LEU A 66 4.37 6.37 6.79
N LYS A 67 3.97 6.75 5.57
CA LYS A 67 4.51 7.94 4.89
C LYS A 67 4.22 9.21 5.66
N ASN A 68 3.00 9.39 6.16
CA ASN A 68 2.62 10.56 6.96
C ASN A 68 3.47 10.64 8.24
N LYS A 69 3.62 9.52 8.96
CA LYS A 69 4.51 9.46 10.13
C LYS A 69 5.97 9.73 9.80
N ALA A 70 6.46 9.26 8.65
CA ALA A 70 7.83 9.54 8.22
C ALA A 70 8.02 11.04 8.01
N LEU A 71 7.06 11.72 7.38
CA LEU A 71 7.08 13.18 7.17
C LEU A 71 7.13 13.96 8.50
N ASP A 72 6.31 13.57 9.49
CA ASP A 72 6.30 14.20 10.81
C ASP A 72 7.63 14.09 11.58
N LEU A 73 8.43 13.09 11.22
CA LEU A 73 9.71 12.79 11.86
C LEU A 73 10.92 13.27 11.05
N VAL A 74 10.73 13.85 9.86
CA VAL A 74 11.83 14.38 9.04
C VAL A 74 12.69 15.36 9.83
N GLY A 75 14.01 15.22 9.69
CA GLY A 75 15.01 16.04 10.39
C GLY A 75 15.23 15.64 11.84
N ARG A 76 14.37 14.78 12.43
CA ARG A 76 14.61 14.26 13.78
C ARG A 76 15.72 13.24 13.77
N GLN A 77 16.48 13.26 14.86
CA GLN A 77 17.57 12.33 15.10
C GLN A 77 17.22 11.41 16.25
N PHE A 78 17.53 10.14 16.08
CA PHE A 78 17.36 9.10 17.08
C PHE A 78 18.70 8.43 17.33
N VAL A 79 18.97 8.06 18.57
CA VAL A 79 20.13 7.29 18.95
C VAL A 79 19.69 5.96 19.52
N LYS A 80 20.45 4.92 19.24
CA LYS A 80 20.26 3.64 19.90
C LYS A 80 20.55 3.81 21.39
N ALA A 81 19.83 3.09 22.25
CA ALA A 81 20.00 3.22 23.71
C ALA A 81 21.44 2.93 24.18
N ASP A 82 22.20 2.14 23.42
CA ASP A 82 23.61 1.83 23.65
C ASP A 82 24.60 2.89 23.10
N GLY A 83 24.10 3.93 22.44
CA GLY A 83 24.90 5.01 21.84
C GLY A 83 25.72 4.62 20.60
N THR A 84 25.63 3.37 20.14
CA THR A 84 26.48 2.83 19.06
C THR A 84 26.09 3.29 17.67
N ALA A 85 24.82 3.68 17.49
CA ALA A 85 24.27 4.09 16.20
C ALA A 85 23.39 5.32 16.36
N ARG A 86 23.50 6.24 15.39
CA ARG A 86 22.62 7.39 15.22
C ARG A 86 21.81 7.23 13.95
N PHE A 87 20.56 7.63 13.99
CA PHE A 87 19.60 7.53 12.90
C PHE A 87 19.04 8.92 12.64
N VAL A 88 19.11 9.37 11.39
CA VAL A 88 18.51 10.62 10.95
C VAL A 88 17.37 10.27 10.01
N VAL A 89 16.17 10.76 10.30
CA VAL A 89 15.03 10.60 9.38
C VAL A 89 15.16 11.66 8.30
N GLU A 90 15.32 11.20 7.06
CA GLU A 90 15.50 12.03 5.87
C GLU A 90 14.17 12.25 5.17
N GLU A 91 14.13 13.23 4.27
CA GLU A 91 13.02 13.41 3.34
C GLU A 91 12.83 12.19 2.43
N ALA A 92 11.64 12.08 1.83
CA ALA A 92 11.25 10.98 0.96
C ALA A 92 11.15 9.58 1.63
N GLY A 93 11.08 9.51 2.97
CA GLY A 93 10.82 8.27 3.69
C GLY A 93 12.05 7.36 3.80
N PHE A 94 13.24 7.97 3.89
CA PHE A 94 14.49 7.27 4.15
C PHE A 94 15.03 7.59 5.54
N ILE A 95 15.91 6.73 6.02
CA ILE A 95 16.62 6.89 7.30
C ILE A 95 18.10 6.67 7.02
N THR A 96 18.92 7.63 7.43
CA THR A 96 20.38 7.50 7.44
C THR A 96 20.81 6.95 8.80
N GLU A 97 21.37 5.75 8.84
CA GLU A 97 22.11 5.20 9.98
C GLU A 97 23.59 5.60 9.89
N LEU A 98 24.13 6.11 10.98
CA LEU A 98 25.53 6.44 11.21
C LEU A 98 26.03 5.55 12.35
N ARG A 99 26.93 4.62 12.02
CA ARG A 99 27.50 3.67 12.98
C ARG A 99 28.98 3.46 12.66
N ASP A 100 29.85 3.65 13.64
CA ASP A 100 31.29 3.37 13.52
C ASP A 100 31.95 4.00 12.27
N GLY A 101 31.54 5.23 11.92
CA GLY A 101 32.02 5.94 10.73
C GLY A 101 31.42 5.46 9.38
N MET A 102 30.62 4.40 9.39
CA MET A 102 29.85 3.95 8.24
C MET A 102 28.49 4.63 8.17
N ARG A 103 28.11 5.03 6.96
CA ARG A 103 26.78 5.56 6.65
C ARG A 103 25.99 4.52 5.87
N ARG A 104 24.80 4.17 6.37
CA ARG A 104 23.85 3.27 5.70
C ARG A 104 22.53 3.97 5.51
N VAL A 105 21.97 3.91 4.30
CA VAL A 105 20.63 4.43 4.02
C VAL A 105 19.64 3.27 4.00
N MET A 106 18.55 3.42 4.74
CA MET A 106 17.47 2.43 4.83
C MET A 106 16.12 3.09 4.56
N ARG A 107 15.11 2.28 4.23
CA ARG A 107 13.74 2.78 4.13
C ARG A 107 13.14 2.98 5.52
N PHE A 108 12.29 3.98 5.64
CA PHE A 108 11.41 4.13 6.79
C PHE A 108 10.39 2.98 6.81
N THR A 109 10.33 2.27 7.93
CA THR A 109 9.49 1.06 8.08
C THR A 109 8.79 1.06 9.43
N GLN A 110 7.74 0.27 9.57
CA GLN A 110 7.05 0.07 10.84
C GLN A 110 8.01 -0.38 11.95
N GLY A 111 8.99 -1.25 11.64
CA GLY A 111 9.97 -1.70 12.63
C GLY A 111 10.84 -0.58 13.22
N PHE A 112 11.02 0.54 12.50
CA PHE A 112 11.70 1.72 13.03
C PHE A 112 10.81 2.48 14.03
N LEU A 113 9.52 2.65 13.72
CA LEU A 113 8.55 3.20 14.66
C LEU A 113 8.44 2.36 15.93
N ASP A 114 8.34 1.04 15.76
CA ASP A 114 8.28 0.11 16.89
C ASP A 114 9.54 0.20 17.76
N ALA A 115 10.71 0.47 17.15
CA ALA A 115 11.96 0.68 17.88
C ALA A 115 11.99 1.98 18.68
N ILE A 116 11.33 3.04 18.19
CA ILE A 116 11.11 4.30 18.95
C ILE A 116 10.14 4.05 20.10
N ASP A 117 8.98 3.44 19.82
CA ASP A 117 7.93 3.19 20.80
C ASP A 117 8.41 2.25 21.94
N SER A 118 9.23 1.25 21.60
CA SER A 118 9.87 0.34 22.56
C SER A 118 11.11 0.94 23.27
N ARG A 119 11.42 2.22 23.06
CA ARG A 119 12.59 2.92 23.63
C ARG A 119 13.95 2.30 23.31
N ARG A 120 14.03 1.43 22.29
CA ARG A 120 15.32 0.96 21.76
C ARG A 120 16.04 2.07 20.99
N LEU A 121 15.26 2.97 20.39
CA LEU A 121 15.69 4.23 19.82
C LEU A 121 15.15 5.37 20.68
N MET A 122 16.03 6.27 21.08
CA MET A 122 15.69 7.46 21.86
C MET A 122 15.94 8.72 21.04
N PRO A 123 15.17 9.80 21.22
CA PRO A 123 15.49 11.08 20.59
C PRO A 123 16.90 11.51 20.97
N ALA A 124 17.71 11.89 19.96
CA ALA A 124 18.98 12.55 20.23
C ALA A 124 18.67 13.88 20.92
N ARG A 125 19.27 14.13 22.09
CA ARG A 125 19.17 15.45 22.70
C ARG A 125 19.94 16.45 21.82
N PRO A 126 19.42 17.68 21.64
CA PRO A 126 20.16 18.76 20.97
C PRO A 126 21.47 19.08 21.70
#